data_AF-A0A0Q8WK15-F1
#
_entry.id   AF-A0A0Q8WK15-F1
#
_cell.length_a   1.000
_cell.length_b   1.000
_cell.length_c   1.000
_cell.angle_alpha   90.00
_cell.angle_beta   90.00
_cell.angle_gamma   90.00
#
_symmetry.space_group_name_H-M   'P 1'
#
loop_
_entity.id
_entity.type
_entity.pdbx_description
1 polymer ?
#
loop_
_entity_poly.entity_id
_entity_poly.type
_entity_poly.pdbx_seq_one_letter_code
_entity_poly.pdbx_strand_id
1 'polypeptide(L)'
;MILDLIAQAGDDSPIWLLAAGPAGGAGTYWLIYRYYRNNDKSHSFERETIIEAQPVQGGEERVDHISKTRDSDIDGDNSGNYRARVQRIR
;
A
#
# COMPACT_ATOMS: atom_id res chain seq x y z
N MET A 1 -18.93 -38.14 9.54
CA MET A 1 -18.79 -38.38 8.09
C MET A 1 -17.36 -38.15 7.58
N ILE A 2 -16.80 -36.93 7.59
CA ILE A 2 -15.38 -36.71 7.17
C ILE A 2 -14.39 -37.17 8.26
N LEU A 3 -14.70 -36.94 9.53
CA LEU A 3 -13.88 -37.40 10.66
C LEU A 3 -13.78 -38.93 10.74
N ASP A 4 -14.87 -39.64 10.43
CA ASP A 4 -14.88 -41.11 10.40
C ASP A 4 -14.06 -41.69 9.23
N LEU A 5 -13.97 -40.96 8.12
CA LEU A 5 -13.16 -41.34 6.95
C LEU A 5 -11.66 -41.23 7.25
N ILE A 6 -11.26 -40.21 8.00
CA ILE A 6 -9.87 -40.02 8.45
C ILE A 6 -9.49 -41.05 9.52
N ALA A 7 -10.42 -41.41 10.40
CA ALA A 7 -10.19 -42.42 11.45
C ALA A 7 -10.10 -43.86 10.90
N GLN A 8 -10.70 -44.16 9.75
CA GLN A 8 -10.63 -45.47 9.09
C GLN A 8 -9.49 -45.60 8.07
N ALA A 9 -8.76 -44.52 7.83
CA ALA A 9 -7.62 -44.51 6.94
C ALA A 9 -6.44 -45.22 7.62
N GLY A 10 -5.99 -46.36 7.06
CA GLY A 10 -4.80 -47.08 7.53
C GLY A 10 -3.50 -46.30 7.30
N ASP A 11 -2.37 -46.85 7.75
CA ASP A 11 -1.06 -46.17 7.78
C ASP A 11 -0.56 -45.65 6.41
N ASP A 12 -1.03 -46.24 5.29
CA ASP A 12 -0.72 -45.82 3.92
C ASP A 12 -1.71 -44.80 3.32
N SER A 13 -2.61 -44.23 4.13
CA SER A 13 -3.62 -43.29 3.63
C SER A 13 -3.01 -41.93 3.29
N PRO A 14 -3.20 -41.40 2.06
CA PRO A 14 -2.67 -40.12 1.64
C PRO A 14 -3.52 -38.95 2.16
N ILE A 15 -3.73 -38.87 3.48
CA ILE A 15 -4.49 -37.81 4.17
C ILE A 15 -3.94 -36.42 3.81
N TRP A 16 -2.65 -36.33 3.48
CA TRP A 16 -2.01 -35.11 3.00
C TRP A 16 -2.66 -34.54 1.72
N LEU A 17 -3.21 -35.38 0.84
CA LEU A 17 -3.93 -34.91 -0.37
C LEU A 17 -5.21 -34.15 0.00
N LEU A 18 -5.90 -34.56 1.05
CA LEU A 18 -7.08 -33.85 1.56
C LEU A 18 -6.68 -32.48 2.13
N ALA A 19 -5.54 -32.41 2.81
CA ALA A 19 -5.01 -31.15 3.33
C ALA A 19 -4.44 -30.25 2.22
N ALA A 20 -3.97 -30.80 1.10
CA ALA A 20 -3.30 -30.06 0.04
C ALA A 20 -4.20 -28.96 -0.58
N GLY A 21 -5.49 -29.22 -0.76
CA GLY A 21 -6.44 -28.22 -1.29
C GLY A 21 -6.60 -27.00 -0.36
N PRO A 22 -7.07 -27.18 0.89
CA PRO A 22 -7.18 -26.09 1.85
C PRO A 22 -5.85 -25.39 2.15
N ALA A 23 -4.75 -26.15 2.28
CA ALA A 23 -3.42 -25.58 2.49
C ALA A 23 -2.97 -24.74 1.30
N GLY A 24 -3.18 -25.21 0.07
CA GLY A 24 -2.87 -24.48 -1.15
C GLY A 24 -3.69 -23.19 -1.29
N GLY A 25 -5.00 -23.25 -1.00
CA GLY A 25 -5.88 -22.09 -1.02
C GLY A 25 -5.50 -21.03 0.02
N ALA A 26 -5.32 -21.44 1.27
CA ALA A 26 -4.90 -20.55 2.35
C ALA A 26 -3.51 -19.96 2.08
N GLY A 27 -2.56 -20.77 1.63
CA GLY A 27 -1.21 -20.34 1.28
C GLY A 27 -1.18 -19.33 0.13
N THR A 28 -1.94 -19.59 -0.93
CA THR A 28 -2.05 -18.67 -2.08
C THR A 28 -2.64 -17.32 -1.66
N TYR A 29 -3.75 -17.33 -0.92
CA TYR A 29 -4.35 -16.11 -0.40
C TYR A 29 -3.37 -15.34 0.47
N TRP A 30 -2.69 -16.02 1.40
CA TRP A 30 -1.75 -15.40 2.34
C TRP A 30 -0.54 -14.77 1.62
N LEU A 31 0.01 -15.44 0.61
CA LEU A 31 1.11 -14.92 -0.21
C LEU A 31 0.70 -13.63 -0.94
N ILE A 32 -0.46 -13.64 -1.60
CA ILE A 32 -0.99 -12.46 -2.30
C ILE A 32 -1.27 -11.33 -1.29
N TYR A 33 -1.91 -11.67 -0.17
CA TYR A 33 -2.22 -10.73 0.89
C TYR A 33 -0.95 -10.06 1.42
N ARG A 34 0.09 -10.84 1.77
CA ARG A 34 1.36 -10.30 2.27
C ARG A 34 2.09 -9.46 1.21
N TYR A 35 2.10 -9.91 -0.04
CA TYR A 35 2.74 -9.19 -1.15
C TYR A 35 2.13 -7.81 -1.39
N TYR A 36 0.80 -7.67 -1.31
CA TYR A 36 0.12 -6.40 -1.60
C TYR A 36 -0.15 -5.53 -0.37
N ARG A 37 -0.47 -6.14 0.78
CA ARG A 37 -0.80 -5.38 2.00
C ARG A 37 0.42 -4.87 2.73
N ASN A 38 1.63 -5.35 2.41
CA ASN A 38 2.87 -4.92 3.06
C ASN A 38 2.79 -4.95 4.60
N ASN A 39 1.94 -5.79 5.20
CA ASN A 39 1.72 -5.81 6.65
C ASN A 39 3.00 -6.19 7.42
N ASP A 40 3.94 -6.86 6.75
CA ASP A 40 5.23 -7.28 7.29
C ASP A 40 6.37 -6.31 6.95
N LYS A 41 6.09 -5.25 6.20
CA LYS A 41 7.07 -4.21 5.89
C LYS A 41 6.74 -2.99 6.71
N SER A 42 7.63 -2.59 7.62
CA SER A 42 7.59 -1.22 8.09
C SER A 42 7.79 -0.32 6.87
N HIS A 43 6.94 0.70 6.74
CA HIS A 43 7.05 1.65 5.65
C HIS A 43 8.52 2.09 5.55
N SER A 44 9.10 2.04 4.36
CA SER A 44 10.47 2.49 4.06
C SER A 44 10.75 3.96 4.41
N PHE A 45 9.81 4.64 5.06
CA PHE A 45 9.90 5.96 5.66
C PHE A 45 10.51 5.95 7.07
N GLU A 46 10.86 4.78 7.64
CA GLU A 46 11.63 4.68 8.89
C GLU A 46 13.15 4.86 8.70
N ARG A 47 13.62 5.21 7.49
CA ARG A 47 14.97 5.76 7.30
C ARG A 47 14.85 7.26 7.17
N GLU A 48 15.05 7.92 8.30
CA GLU A 48 15.73 9.21 8.39
C GLU A 48 15.43 10.17 7.24
N THR A 49 14.29 10.84 7.29
CA THR A 49 14.25 12.20 6.77
C THR A 49 15.06 13.06 7.73
N ILE A 50 16.39 12.98 7.69
CA ILE A 50 17.24 14.03 8.25
C ILE A 50 16.94 15.26 7.40
N ILE A 51 16.05 16.12 7.91
CA ILE A 51 15.83 17.44 7.36
C ILE A 51 17.06 18.25 7.79
N GLU A 52 18.09 18.28 6.94
CA GLU A 52 19.16 19.25 7.09
C GLU A 52 18.58 20.62 6.73
N ALA A 53 18.17 21.37 7.75
CA ALA A 53 17.65 22.72 7.57
C ALA A 53 18.75 23.60 6.98
N GLN A 54 18.68 23.84 5.67
CA GLN A 54 19.52 24.84 5.03
C GLN A 54 19.08 26.22 5.51
N PRO A 55 20.02 27.15 5.77
CA PRO A 55 19.66 28.51 6.14
C PRO A 55 18.86 29.12 4.97
N VAL A 56 17.62 29.52 5.25
CA VAL A 56 16.79 30.28 4.31
C VAL A 56 17.41 31.67 4.20
N GLN A 57 18.35 31.84 3.27
CA GLN A 57 18.96 33.12 2.94
C GLN A 57 18.09 33.77 1.87
N GLY A 58 17.25 34.71 2.29
CA GLY A 58 16.40 35.49 1.40
C GLY A 58 15.58 36.46 2.25
N GLY A 59 15.55 37.73 1.87
CA GLY A 59 14.61 38.68 2.47
C GLY A 59 13.19 38.20 2.18
N GLU A 60 12.36 38.07 3.22
CA GLU A 60 10.95 37.79 3.03
C GLU A 60 10.29 39.03 2.41
N GLU A 61 10.01 38.99 1.12
CA GLU A 61 9.05 39.91 0.50
C GLU A 61 7.67 39.25 0.58
N ARG A 62 6.80 39.82 1.41
CA ARG A 62 5.40 39.38 1.50
C ARG A 62 4.67 39.81 0.22
N VAL A 63 4.53 38.88 -0.72
CA VAL A 63 3.86 39.13 -2.00
C VAL A 63 2.34 39.25 -1.84
N ASP A 64 1.74 38.53 -0.89
CA ASP A 64 0.29 38.55 -0.71
C ASP A 64 -0.15 38.19 0.72
N HIS A 65 -1.41 38.49 1.06
CA HIS A 65 -2.06 38.09 2.30
C HIS A 65 -3.52 37.71 2.07
N ILE A 66 -3.82 36.43 2.24
CA ILE A 66 -5.20 35.91 2.24
C ILE A 66 -5.66 35.77 3.69
N SER A 67 -6.73 36.48 4.06
CA SER A 67 -7.30 36.46 5.41
C SER A 67 -8.52 35.53 5.54
N LYS A 68 -9.19 35.20 4.43
CA LYS A 68 -10.32 34.28 4.34
C LYS A 68 -10.37 33.65 2.94
N THR A 69 -10.38 32.33 2.87
CA THR A 69 -10.69 31.60 1.64
C THR A 69 -12.19 31.35 1.60
N ARG A 70 -12.88 31.91 0.59
CA ARG A 70 -14.28 31.57 0.29
C ARG A 70 -14.40 30.56 -0.84
N ASP A 71 -13.34 30.41 -1.63
CA ASP A 71 -13.31 29.50 -2.75
C ASP A 71 -13.14 28.06 -2.26
N SER A 72 -13.99 27.18 -2.77
CA SER A 72 -13.90 25.74 -2.54
C SER A 72 -12.70 25.12 -3.26
N ASP A 73 -12.15 25.83 -4.25
CA ASP A 73 -11.19 25.33 -5.20
C ASP A 73 -10.08 26.36 -5.44
N ILE A 74 -8.90 25.87 -5.84
CA ILE A 74 -7.75 26.72 -6.15
C ILE A 74 -7.85 27.17 -7.61
N ASP A 75 -7.54 28.45 -7.87
CA ASP A 75 -7.42 28.94 -9.24
C ASP A 75 -6.37 28.11 -10.01
N GLY A 76 -6.81 27.46 -11.09
CA GLY A 76 -5.98 26.54 -11.86
C GLY A 76 -5.95 25.10 -11.35
N ASP A 77 -6.89 24.71 -10.48
CA ASP A 77 -7.04 23.31 -10.07
C ASP A 77 -7.12 22.37 -11.29
N ASN A 78 -6.26 21.36 -11.28
CA ASN A 78 -6.15 20.34 -12.31
C ASN A 78 -6.52 18.94 -11.80
N SER A 79 -7.20 18.84 -10.65
CA SER A 79 -7.65 17.60 -10.02
C SER A 79 -8.39 16.66 -10.98
N GLY A 80 -9.22 17.21 -11.88
CA GLY A 80 -9.93 16.47 -12.92
C GLY A 80 -9.16 16.29 -14.23
N ASN A 81 -8.02 16.97 -14.40
CA ASN A 81 -7.24 17.03 -15.64
C ASN A 81 -5.95 16.22 -15.55
N TYR A 82 -6.10 14.90 -15.33
CA TYR A 82 -4.99 13.96 -15.11
C TYR A 82 -3.89 14.00 -16.18
N ARG A 83 -4.25 14.36 -17.42
CA ARG A 83 -3.32 14.43 -18.56
C ARG A 83 -2.47 15.70 -18.59
N ALA A 84 -2.87 16.77 -17.91
CA ALA A 84 -2.12 18.02 -17.83
C ALA A 84 -0.89 17.91 -16.90
N ARG A 85 -0.93 16.98 -15.93
CA ARG A 85 0.15 16.78 -14.95
C ARG A 85 1.39 16.09 -15.53
N VAL A 86 1.24 15.38 -16.66
CA VAL A 86 2.31 14.53 -17.21
C VAL A 86 2.78 15.12 -18.53
N GLN A 87 3.74 16.04 -18.46
CA GLN A 87 4.57 16.33 -19.63
C GLN A 87 5.57 15.19 -19.81
N ARG A 88 5.55 14.51 -20.97
CA ARG A 88 6.61 13.58 -21.32
C ARG A 88 7.90 14.38 -21.48
N ILE A 89 8.89 14.09 -20.64
CA ILE A 89 10.26 14.53 -20.85
C ILE A 89 10.72 13.95 -22.20
N ARG A 90 11.22 14.82 -23.09
CA ARG A 90 11.90 14.43 -24.33
C ARG A 90 13.39 14.46 -24.12
#